data_AF-A0A1Q3UXK9-F1
#
_entry.id   AF-A0A1Q3UXK9-F1
#
_cell.length_a   1.000
_cell.length_b   1.000
_cell.length_c   1.000
_cell.angle_alpha   90.00
_cell.angle_beta   90.00
_cell.angle_gamma   90.00
#
_symmetry.space_group_name_H-M   'P 1'
#
loop_
_entity.id
_entity.type
_entity.pdbx_description
1 polymer ?
#
loop_
_entity_poly.entity_id
_entity_poly.type
_entity_poly.pdbx_seq_one_letter_code
_entity_poly.pdbx_strand_id
1 'polypeptide(L)' 'MATLEEDDRPPRKRRRLEPLVLDTLGIDELRDYIGELRDEIARVESDIARKHGHRSAADAFFRKPS' A
#
# COMPACT_ATOMS: atom_id res chain seq x y z
N MET A 1 16.92 26.57 24.34
CA MET A 1 17.36 25.16 24.33
C MET A 1 16.21 24.32 23.81
N ALA A 2 16.29 23.86 22.56
CA ALA A 2 15.35 22.88 22.02
C ALA A 2 15.67 21.54 22.65
N THR A 3 14.67 20.90 23.27
CA THR A 3 14.83 19.64 23.99
C THR A 3 15.08 18.51 23.01
N LEU A 4 15.96 17.58 23.38
CA LEU A 4 16.36 16.36 22.66
C LEU A 4 15.19 15.37 22.41
N GLU A 5 13.97 15.72 22.79
CA GLU A 5 12.79 14.87 22.72
C GLU A 5 12.13 14.85 21.34
N GLU A 6 12.47 15.80 20.46
CA GLU A 6 11.79 15.94 19.18
C GLU A 6 12.30 14.96 18.09
N ASP A 7 13.50 14.41 18.30
CA ASP A 7 14.24 13.53 17.38
C ASP A 7 13.87 12.04 17.55
N ASP A 8 13.27 11.65 18.68
CA ASP A 8 12.90 10.25 18.96
C ASP A 8 11.47 9.89 18.54
N ARG A 9 10.80 10.78 17.80
CA ARG A 9 9.48 10.48 17.24
C ARG A 9 9.63 9.62 16.00
N PRO A 10 8.99 8.43 15.92
CA PRO A 10 9.01 7.65 14.70
C PRO A 10 8.49 8.50 13.54
N PRO A 11 9.17 8.49 12.38
CA PRO A 11 8.78 9.31 11.25
C PRO A 11 7.33 9.03 10.92
N ARG A 12 6.50 10.08 10.90
CA ARG A 12 5.07 9.95 10.58
C ARG A 12 4.94 9.13 9.30
N LYS A 13 4.19 8.02 9.38
CA LYS A 13 3.93 7.18 8.21
C LYS A 13 3.35 8.08 7.11
N ARG A 14 4.09 8.24 6.01
CA ARG A 14 3.63 9.04 4.88
C ARG A 14 2.38 8.36 4.31
N ARG A 15 1.27 9.10 4.24
CA ARG A 15 0.09 8.66 3.50
C ARG A 15 0.49 8.48 2.04
N ARG A 16 0.11 7.36 1.45
CA ARG A 16 0.38 7.06 0.03
C ARG A 16 -0.60 7.77 -0.89
N LEU A 17 -1.82 8.01 -0.40
CA LEU A 17 -2.92 8.69 -1.09
C LEU A 17 -3.45 9.81 -0.21
N GLU A 18 -3.74 10.95 -0.83
CA GLU A 18 -4.49 12.03 -0.17
C GLU A 18 -5.99 11.75 -0.34
N PRO A 19 -6.79 11.70 0.74
CA PRO A 19 -8.22 11.45 0.63
C PRO A 19 -8.96 12.57 -0.11
N LEU A 20 -9.94 12.19 -0.94
CA LEU A 20 -10.84 13.14 -1.58
C LEU A 20 -11.82 13.78 -0.57
N VAL A 21 -12.21 15.03 -0.81
CA VAL A 21 -13.24 15.73 -0.02
C VAL A 21 -14.62 15.22 -0.44
N LEU A 22 -15.22 14.36 0.39
CA LEU A 22 -16.43 13.62 0.03
C LEU A 22 -17.72 14.46 0.08
N ASP A 23 -17.75 15.53 0.87
CA ASP A 23 -18.96 16.36 1.09
C ASP A 23 -19.46 17.05 -0.18
N THR A 24 -18.65 17.08 -1.24
CA THR A 24 -18.97 17.69 -2.54
C THR A 24 -19.49 16.70 -3.58
N LEU A 25 -19.46 15.39 -3.28
CA LEU A 25 -19.77 14.33 -4.24
C LEU A 25 -21.20 13.81 -4.06
N GLY A 26 -21.87 13.54 -5.19
CA GLY A 26 -23.11 12.79 -5.25
C GLY A 26 -22.91 11.29 -5.05
N ILE A 27 -24.01 10.54 -4.90
CA ILE A 27 -23.97 9.08 -4.65
C ILE A 27 -23.26 8.32 -5.77
N ASP A 28 -23.49 8.70 -7.03
CA ASP A 28 -22.87 7.99 -8.16
C ASP A 28 -21.37 8.30 -8.25
N GLU A 29 -20.95 9.54 -8.00
CA GLU A 29 -19.52 9.89 -7.91
C GLU A 29 -18.82 9.16 -6.75
N LEU A 30 -19.51 8.96 -5.61
CA LEU A 30 -19.00 8.16 -4.51
C LEU A 30 -18.84 6.67 -4.90
N ARG A 31 -19.75 6.13 -5.72
CA ARG A 31 -19.66 4.76 -6.24
C ARG A 31 -18.48 4.61 -7.20
N ASP A 32 -18.29 5.60 -8.07
CA ASP A 32 -17.17 5.63 -9.01
C ASP A 32 -15.84 5.70 -8.25
N TYR A 33 -15.73 6.58 -7.26
CA TYR A 33 -14.54 6.69 -6.40
C TYR A 33 -14.25 5.38 -5.64
N ILE A 34 -15.28 4.68 -5.15
CA ILE A 34 -15.12 3.33 -4.57
C ILE A 34 -14.56 2.35 -5.61
N GLY A 35 -15.02 2.42 -6.87
CA GLY A 35 -14.51 1.61 -7.97
C GLY A 35 -13.02 1.82 -8.19
N GLU A 36 -12.59 3.07 -8.34
CA GLU A 36 -11.18 3.43 -8.52
C GLU A 36 -10.29 2.92 -7.39
N LEU A 37 -10.73 3.08 -6.14
CA LEU A 37 -9.99 2.59 -4.98
C LEU A 37 -9.88 1.06 -4.96
N ARG A 38 -10.92 0.34 -5.39
CA ARG A 38 -10.90 -1.13 -5.50
C ARG A 38 -9.95 -1.60 -6.59
N ASP A 39 -9.91 -0.91 -7.72
CA ASP A 39 -8.97 -1.22 -8.80
C ASP A 39 -7.52 -1.03 -8.35
N GLU A 40 -7.25 0.05 -7.60
CA GLU A 40 -5.93 0.28 -7.02
C GLU A 40 -5.54 -0.81 -5.99
N ILE A 41 -6.49 -1.26 -5.15
CA ILE A 41 -6.27 -2.40 -4.24
C ILE A 41 -5.89 -3.64 -5.04
N ALA A 42 -6.67 -3.98 -6.07
CA ALA A 42 -6.42 -5.17 -6.90
C ALA A 42 -5.05 -5.11 -7.59
N ARG A 43 -4.64 -3.93 -8.07
CA ARG A 43 -3.31 -3.70 -8.65
C ARG A 43 -2.20 -4.00 -7.65
N VAL A 44 -2.31 -3.47 -6.42
CA VAL A 44 -1.31 -3.67 -5.36
C VAL A 44 -1.27 -5.14 -4.93
N GLU A 45 -2.40 -5.80 -4.80
CA GLU A 45 -2.49 -7.23 -4.49
C GLU A 45 -1.80 -8.09 -5.57
N SER A 46 -1.99 -7.76 -6.84
CA SER A 46 -1.30 -8.43 -7.96
C SER A 46 0.23 -8.25 -7.88
N ASP A 47 0.70 -7.05 -7.57
CA ASP A 47 2.12 -6.76 -7.36
C ASP A 47 2.71 -7.53 -6.17
N ILE A 48 1.95 -7.65 -5.08
CA ILE A 48 2.33 -8.45 -3.91
C ILE A 48 2.44 -9.93 -4.31
N ALA A 49 1.43 -10.47 -4.99
CA ALA A 49 1.43 -11.86 -5.45
C ALA A 49 2.62 -12.15 -6.36
N ARG A 50 2.94 -11.24 -7.29
CA ARG A 50 4.12 -11.34 -8.15
C ARG A 50 5.41 -11.38 -7.34
N LYS A 51 5.60 -10.45 -6.40
CA LYS A 51 6.80 -10.41 -5.54
C LYS A 51 6.94 -11.66 -4.67
N HIS A 52 5.84 -12.19 -4.15
CA HIS A 52 5.84 -13.46 -3.41
C HIS A 52 6.17 -14.66 -4.32
N GLY A 53 5.56 -14.76 -5.50
CA GLY A 53 5.84 -15.83 -6.46
C GLY A 53 7.30 -15.88 -6.90
N HIS A 54 7.91 -14.71 -7.14
CA HIS A 54 9.35 -14.63 -7.44
C HIS A 54 10.22 -15.09 -6.26
N ARG A 55 9.82 -14.78 -5.02
CA ARG A 55 10.56 -15.22 -3.82
C ARG A 55 10.45 -16.73 -3.61
N SER A 56 9.27 -17.31 -3.81
CA SER A 56 9.06 -18.77 -3.72
C SER A 56 9.78 -19.55 -4.82
N ALA A 57 9.85 -19.01 -6.04
CA ALA A 57 10.63 -19.61 -7.12
C ALA A 57 12.15 -19.56 -6.85
N ALA A 58 12.63 -18.45 -6.26
CA ALA A 58 14.02 -18.34 -5.83
C ALA A 58 14.34 -19.33 -4.70
N ASP A 59 13.50 -19.40 -3.66
CA ASP A 59 13.68 -20.34 -2.54
C ASP A 59 13.69 -21.81 -2.99
N ALA A 60 12.92 -22.16 -4.03
CA ALA A 60 12.92 -23.50 -4.62
C ALA A 60 14.20 -23.81 -5.42
N PHE A 61 14.82 -22.81 -6.06
CA PHE A 61 16.07 -23.00 -6.80
C PHE A 61 17.28 -23.14 -5.86
N PHE A 62 17.24 -22.52 -4.67
CA PHE A 62 18.30 -22.61 -3.67
C PHE A 62 18.20 -23.83 -2.74
N ARG A 63 17.07 -24.54 -2.70
CA ARG A 63 16.98 -25.88 -2.09
C ARG A 63 17.51 -26.91 -3.08
N LYS A 64 18.78 -27.31 -2.92
CA LYS A 64 19.34 -28.49 -3.58
C LYS A 64 18.41 -29.69 -3.36
N PRO A 65 18.19 -30.56 -4.36
CA PRO A 65 17.54 -31.84 -4.11
C PRO A 65 18.43 -32.63 -3.14
N SER A 66 17.89 -32.95 -1.97
CA SER A 66 18.45 -33.94 -1.05
C SER A 66 18.12 -35.33 -1.54
#